data_AF-A0A845HWX7-F1
#
_entry.id   AF-A0A845HWX7-F1
#
_cell.length_a   1.000
_cell.length_b   1.000
_cell.length_c   1.000
_cell.angle_alpha   90.00
_cell.angle_beta   90.00
_cell.angle_gamma   90.00
#
_symmetry.space_group_name_H-M   'P 1'
#
loop_
_entity.id
_entity.type
_entity.pdbx_description
1 polymer ?
#
loop_
_entity_poly.entity_id
_entity_poly.type
_entity_poly.pdbx_seq_one_letter_code
_entity_poly.pdbx_strand_id
1 'polypeptide(L)'
;MTLIEIKDALSRAQKGILQYTELMRLFAMVDVSDDAKFQRAYNAFYRVQRRQESWYRGYYSLMQSLKGKNSTFSDILDEIYRLTGRYEPSFASKLLATIDPSKPVWDRFVLENSGHKAPSYSHKEKFELAKKVYASLEKWYSEFVDSADGQNCIAEFDRTVVSDFCFTDVKKVDFILWQTRK
;
A
#
# COMPACT_ATOMS: atom_id res chain seq x y z
N MET A 1 -14.03 1.02 15.62
CA MET A 1 -13.84 2.38 15.05
C MET A 1 -15.20 3.02 14.98
N THR A 2 -15.40 4.25 15.45
CA THR A 2 -16.73 4.88 15.43
C THR A 2 -17.09 5.37 14.03
N LEU A 3 -18.39 5.51 13.74
CA LEU A 3 -18.85 6.04 12.46
C LEU A 3 -18.34 7.46 12.17
N ILE A 4 -18.17 8.29 13.21
CA ILE A 4 -17.63 9.65 13.10
C ILE A 4 -16.17 9.59 12.65
N GLU A 5 -15.36 8.73 13.28
CA GLU A 5 -13.95 8.54 12.90
C GLU A 5 -13.81 8.07 11.44
N ILE A 6 -14.66 7.14 11.00
CA ILE A 6 -14.67 6.64 9.61
C ILE A 6 -14.98 7.78 8.63
N LYS A 7 -16.04 8.57 8.88
CA LYS A 7 -16.42 9.69 8.02
C LYS A 7 -15.33 10.75 7.93
N ASP A 8 -14.72 11.09 9.05
CA ASP A 8 -13.64 12.05 9.13
C ASP A 8 -12.39 11.56 8.38
N ALA A 9 -12.05 10.28 8.51
CA ALA A 9 -10.98 9.65 7.76
C ALA A 9 -11.24 9.67 6.25
N LEU A 10 -12.47 9.35 5.81
CA LEU A 10 -12.86 9.38 4.39
C LEU A 10 -12.81 10.79 3.81
N SER A 11 -13.27 11.80 4.55
CA SER A 11 -13.19 13.21 4.16
C SER A 11 -11.73 13.60 3.86
N ARG A 12 -10.79 13.20 4.72
CA ARG A 12 -9.35 13.41 4.48
C ARG A 12 -8.79 12.58 3.32
N ALA A 13 -9.35 11.40 3.07
CA ALA A 13 -8.88 10.48 2.04
C ALA A 13 -9.33 10.85 0.61
N GLN A 14 -10.34 11.71 0.42
CA GLN A 14 -10.94 12.01 -0.90
C GLN A 14 -9.91 12.31 -1.99
N LYS A 15 -8.97 13.22 -1.73
CA LYS A 15 -7.90 13.55 -2.68
C LYS A 15 -7.03 12.34 -3.00
N GLY A 16 -6.69 11.54 -1.99
CA GLY A 16 -5.89 10.33 -2.16
C GLY A 16 -6.61 9.26 -2.98
N ILE A 17 -7.92 9.10 -2.78
CA ILE A 17 -8.75 8.15 -3.53
C ILE A 17 -8.77 8.49 -5.03
N LEU A 18 -8.92 9.77 -5.37
CA LEU A 18 -8.85 10.24 -6.76
C LEU A 18 -7.46 10.01 -7.38
N GLN A 19 -6.39 10.34 -6.63
CA GLN A 19 -5.02 10.10 -7.07
C GLN A 19 -4.73 8.62 -7.29
N TYR A 20 -5.21 7.75 -6.41
CA TYR A 20 -5.08 6.31 -6.54
C TYR A 20 -5.84 5.77 -7.76
N THR A 21 -7.06 6.26 -7.99
CA THR A 21 -7.86 5.83 -9.15
C THR A 21 -7.14 6.12 -10.46
N GLU A 22 -6.60 7.34 -10.61
CA GLU A 22 -5.79 7.70 -11.79
C GLU A 22 -4.50 6.86 -11.86
N LEU A 23 -3.83 6.66 -10.73
CA LEU A 23 -2.63 5.83 -10.65
C LEU A 23 -2.89 4.40 -11.15
N MET A 24 -3.98 3.77 -10.70
CA MET A 24 -4.32 2.40 -11.07
C MET A 24 -4.78 2.28 -12.53
N ARG A 25 -5.44 3.30 -13.08
CA ARG A 25 -5.72 3.38 -14.52
C ARG A 25 -4.43 3.42 -15.33
N LEU A 26 -3.50 4.29 -14.96
CA LEU A 26 -2.19 4.36 -15.62
C LEU A 26 -1.44 3.03 -15.48
N PHE A 27 -1.43 2.45 -14.27
CA PHE A 27 -0.78 1.16 -14.00
C PHE A 27 -1.22 0.09 -15.00
N ALA A 28 -2.51 0.01 -15.32
CA ALA A 28 -3.02 -0.96 -16.29
C ALA A 28 -2.51 -0.72 -17.72
N MET A 29 -2.43 0.55 -18.15
CA MET A 29 -2.28 0.91 -19.56
C MET A 29 -0.83 1.09 -20.05
N VAL A 30 0.11 1.43 -19.17
CA VAL A 30 1.45 1.86 -19.59
C VAL A 30 2.57 0.91 -19.14
N ASP A 31 3.75 1.07 -19.74
CA ASP A 31 4.98 0.55 -19.16
C ASP A 31 5.42 1.47 -18.02
N VAL A 32 5.35 0.98 -16.79
CA VAL A 32 5.61 1.81 -15.60
C VAL A 32 7.08 2.18 -15.43
N SER A 33 7.98 1.47 -16.10
CA SER A 33 9.42 1.73 -16.06
C SER A 33 9.85 2.92 -16.91
N ASP A 34 9.04 3.34 -17.88
CA ASP A 34 9.33 4.45 -18.80
C ASP A 34 8.26 5.57 -18.80
N ASP A 35 7.06 5.31 -18.29
CA ASP A 35 6.00 6.32 -18.29
C ASP A 35 6.16 7.36 -17.16
N ALA A 36 6.56 8.57 -17.53
CA ALA A 36 6.78 9.67 -16.60
C ALA A 36 5.49 10.16 -15.90
N LYS A 37 4.30 9.96 -16.50
CA LYS A 37 3.03 10.36 -15.88
C LYS A 37 2.69 9.41 -14.73
N PHE A 38 2.84 8.10 -14.95
CA PHE A 38 2.71 7.06 -13.94
C PHE A 38 3.70 7.29 -12.80
N GLN A 39 4.99 7.44 -13.11
CA GLN A 39 6.02 7.61 -12.07
C GLN A 39 5.77 8.85 -11.22
N ARG A 40 5.33 9.98 -11.81
CA ARG A 40 4.92 11.17 -11.05
C ARG A 40 3.70 10.91 -10.18
N ALA A 41 2.66 10.25 -10.71
CA ALA A 41 1.46 9.91 -9.96
C ALA A 41 1.78 8.99 -8.77
N TYR A 42 2.57 7.94 -9.00
CA TYR A 42 3.00 7.00 -7.98
C TYR A 42 3.83 7.68 -6.89
N ASN A 43 4.85 8.45 -7.30
CA ASN A 43 5.71 9.20 -6.38
C ASN A 43 4.88 10.17 -5.51
N ALA A 44 3.90 10.86 -6.10
CA ALA A 44 3.04 11.78 -5.37
C ALA A 44 2.13 11.07 -4.37
N PHE A 45 1.49 9.97 -4.79
CA PHE A 45 0.56 9.21 -3.96
C PHE A 45 1.27 8.54 -2.77
N TYR A 46 2.35 7.81 -3.04
CA TYR A 46 3.11 7.07 -2.02
C TYR A 46 4.23 7.88 -1.35
N ARG A 47 4.35 9.16 -1.70
CA ARG A 47 5.39 10.09 -1.22
C ARG A 47 6.81 9.55 -1.41
N VAL A 48 7.09 8.97 -2.57
CA VAL A 48 8.43 8.48 -2.93
C VAL A 48 9.30 9.66 -3.35
N GLN A 49 10.13 10.14 -2.44
CA GLN A 49 10.93 11.35 -2.61
C GLN A 49 12.38 11.13 -2.20
N ARG A 50 13.27 12.02 -2.66
CA ARG A 50 14.68 12.10 -2.23
C ARG A 50 15.41 10.77 -2.45
N ARG A 51 15.24 10.19 -3.64
CA ARG A 51 15.98 9.02 -4.11
C ARG A 51 16.89 9.43 -5.27
N GLN A 52 17.98 8.69 -5.45
CA GLN A 52 18.87 8.87 -6.59
C GLN A 52 18.23 8.24 -7.83
N GLU A 53 18.64 8.67 -9.02
CA GLU A 53 18.06 8.21 -10.29
C GLU A 53 18.12 6.68 -10.45
N SER A 54 19.24 6.05 -10.07
CA SER A 54 19.42 4.60 -10.12
C SER A 54 18.39 3.85 -9.28
N TRP A 55 17.98 4.40 -8.15
CA TRP A 55 16.93 3.83 -7.30
C TRP A 55 15.58 3.87 -8.01
N TYR A 56 15.21 5.03 -8.60
CA TYR A 56 13.94 5.17 -9.33
C TYR A 56 13.89 4.19 -10.51
N ARG A 57 14.96 4.12 -11.28
CA ARG A 57 15.10 3.19 -12.41
C ARG A 57 14.92 1.74 -11.94
N GLY A 58 15.69 1.30 -10.94
CA GLY A 58 15.61 -0.07 -10.43
C GLY A 58 14.22 -0.41 -9.87
N TYR A 59 13.61 0.50 -9.11
CA TYR A 59 12.30 0.28 -8.49
C TYR A 59 11.18 0.16 -9.52
N TYR A 60 11.13 1.06 -10.52
CA TYR A 60 10.09 1.00 -11.55
C TYR A 60 10.33 -0.11 -12.58
N SER A 61 11.57 -0.43 -12.91
CA SER A 61 11.88 -1.62 -13.71
C SER A 61 11.46 -2.91 -13.00
N LEU A 62 11.67 -3.02 -11.68
CA LEU A 62 11.17 -4.14 -10.89
C LEU A 62 9.64 -4.23 -10.97
N MET A 63 8.95 -3.12 -10.69
CA MET A 63 7.49 -3.07 -10.72
C MET A 63 6.91 -3.49 -12.08
N GLN A 64 7.48 -3.00 -13.18
CA GLN A 64 7.08 -3.40 -14.53
C GLN A 64 7.31 -4.89 -14.75
N SER A 65 8.45 -5.44 -14.32
CA SER A 65 8.76 -6.86 -14.50
C SER A 65 7.84 -7.80 -13.70
N LEU A 66 7.21 -7.31 -12.63
CA LEU A 66 6.26 -8.04 -11.79
C LEU A 66 4.79 -7.78 -12.17
N LYS A 67 4.52 -6.83 -13.07
CA LYS A 67 3.17 -6.53 -13.54
C LYS A 67 2.51 -7.79 -14.12
N GLY A 68 1.33 -8.16 -13.60
CA GLY A 68 0.60 -9.37 -13.99
C GLY A 68 1.15 -10.69 -13.43
N LYS A 69 2.15 -10.64 -12.52
CA LYS A 69 2.70 -11.84 -11.86
C LYS A 69 2.26 -11.91 -10.40
N ASN A 70 2.03 -13.13 -9.93
CA ASN A 70 1.84 -13.39 -8.51
C ASN A 70 3.21 -13.27 -7.81
N SER A 71 3.34 -12.24 -6.96
CA SER A 71 4.57 -11.95 -6.22
C SER A 71 4.25 -11.84 -4.73
N THR A 72 5.16 -12.27 -3.87
CA THR A 72 4.97 -12.12 -2.42
C THR A 72 5.71 -10.90 -1.88
N PHE A 73 5.32 -10.43 -0.70
CA PHE A 73 6.05 -9.38 0.00
C PHE A 73 7.50 -9.77 0.28
N SER A 74 7.75 -11.05 0.60
CA SER A 74 9.09 -11.57 0.84
C SER A 74 9.97 -11.39 -0.39
N ASP A 75 9.50 -11.85 -1.56
CA ASP A 75 10.25 -11.78 -2.80
C ASP A 75 10.57 -10.33 -3.18
N ILE A 76 9.57 -9.44 -3.08
CA ILE A 76 9.74 -8.02 -3.41
C ILE A 76 10.72 -7.33 -2.45
N LEU A 77 10.64 -7.62 -1.14
CA LEU A 77 11.55 -7.03 -0.16
C LEU A 77 13.00 -7.43 -0.41
N ASP A 78 13.24 -8.72 -0.66
CA ASP A 78 14.57 -9.25 -0.93
C ASP A 78 15.12 -8.68 -2.25
N GLU A 79 14.28 -8.54 -3.26
CA GLU A 79 14.66 -8.01 -4.57
C GLU A 79 14.95 -6.50 -4.54
N ILE A 80 14.14 -5.70 -3.81
CA ILE A 80 14.45 -4.29 -3.58
C ILE A 80 15.80 -4.15 -2.87
N TYR A 81 16.07 -4.98 -1.87
CA TYR A 81 17.36 -4.96 -1.19
C TYR A 81 18.51 -5.31 -2.14
N ARG A 82 18.35 -6.33 -2.99
CA ARG A 82 19.35 -6.70 -4.00
C ARG A 82 19.65 -5.56 -4.98
N LEU A 83 18.63 -4.83 -5.42
CA LEU A 83 18.76 -3.73 -6.39
C LEU A 83 19.31 -2.43 -5.78
N THR A 84 18.99 -2.16 -4.51
CA THR A 84 19.22 -0.84 -3.90
C THR A 84 20.20 -0.84 -2.74
N GLY A 85 20.52 -2.02 -2.19
CA GLY A 85 21.27 -2.19 -0.95
C GLY A 85 20.51 -1.72 0.30
N ARG A 86 19.21 -1.42 0.20
CA ARG A 86 18.42 -0.82 1.28
C ARG A 86 17.28 -1.72 1.75
N TYR A 87 17.09 -1.75 3.07
CA TYR A 87 15.96 -2.42 3.70
C TYR A 87 14.73 -1.49 3.68
N GLU A 88 13.77 -1.77 2.79
CA GLU A 88 12.64 -0.86 2.49
C GLU A 88 11.27 -1.57 2.51
N PRO A 89 10.82 -2.12 3.66
CA PRO A 89 9.55 -2.84 3.75
C PRO A 89 8.33 -2.01 3.34
N SER A 90 8.33 -0.70 3.63
CA SER A 90 7.25 0.18 3.18
C SER A 90 7.16 0.24 1.65
N PHE A 91 8.27 0.39 0.93
CA PHE A 91 8.24 0.43 -0.52
C PHE A 91 7.97 -0.93 -1.16
N ALA A 92 8.38 -2.02 -0.53
CA ALA A 92 8.00 -3.37 -0.94
C ALA A 92 6.48 -3.56 -0.91
N SER A 93 5.83 -3.21 0.21
CA SER A 93 4.38 -3.33 0.33
C SER A 93 3.59 -2.41 -0.61
N LYS A 94 4.11 -1.20 -0.91
CA LYS A 94 3.45 -0.25 -1.82
C LYS A 94 3.49 -0.74 -3.26
N LEU A 95 4.63 -1.33 -3.65
CA LEU A 95 4.78 -1.99 -4.94
C LEU A 95 3.80 -3.16 -5.02
N LEU A 96 3.78 -4.03 -4.01
CA LEU A 96 2.88 -5.17 -3.96
C LEU A 96 1.40 -4.75 -4.02
N ALA A 97 0.98 -3.77 -3.22
CA ALA A 97 -0.39 -3.26 -3.19
C ALA A 97 -0.82 -2.54 -4.49
N THR A 98 0.14 -2.15 -5.33
CA THR A 98 -0.15 -1.60 -6.68
C THR A 98 -0.32 -2.71 -7.70
N ILE A 99 0.44 -3.80 -7.57
CA ILE A 99 0.31 -4.99 -8.42
C ILE A 99 -0.96 -5.78 -8.06
N ASP A 100 -1.21 -5.93 -6.76
CA ASP A 100 -2.34 -6.65 -6.19
C ASP A 100 -3.02 -5.77 -5.12
N PRO A 101 -4.10 -5.04 -5.49
CA PRO A 101 -4.85 -4.20 -4.56
C PRO A 101 -5.51 -4.93 -3.39
N SER A 102 -5.51 -6.27 -3.36
CA SER A 102 -5.95 -7.04 -2.19
C SER A 102 -4.89 -7.10 -1.07
N LYS A 103 -3.70 -6.56 -1.32
CA LYS A 103 -2.58 -6.59 -0.37
C LYS A 103 -2.49 -5.30 0.46
N PRO A 104 -2.22 -5.40 1.77
CA PRO A 104 -2.16 -4.23 2.64
C PRO A 104 -0.86 -3.44 2.43
N VAL A 105 -0.88 -2.14 2.74
CA VAL A 105 0.34 -1.33 2.73
C VAL A 105 0.99 -1.31 4.11
N TRP A 106 2.28 -1.59 4.15
CA TRP A 106 3.15 -1.33 5.29
C TRP A 106 3.40 0.18 5.40
N ASP A 107 2.54 0.84 6.18
CA ASP A 107 2.66 2.23 6.60
C ASP A 107 2.57 2.32 8.12
N ARG A 108 3.19 3.36 8.70
CA ARG A 108 3.19 3.56 10.15
C ARG A 108 1.78 3.56 10.74
N PHE A 109 0.83 4.28 10.14
CA PHE A 109 -0.53 4.36 10.68
C PHE A 109 -1.30 3.05 10.49
N VAL A 110 -1.05 2.31 9.41
CA VAL A 110 -1.66 0.98 9.21
C VAL A 110 -1.15 0.00 10.26
N LEU A 111 0.16 -0.01 10.53
CA LEU A 111 0.75 -0.86 11.57
C LEU A 111 0.22 -0.49 12.96
N GLU A 112 0.21 0.81 13.31
CA GLU A 112 -0.30 1.29 14.60
C GLU A 112 -1.80 0.92 14.77
N ASN A 113 -2.63 1.15 13.76
CA ASN A 113 -4.06 0.87 13.84
C ASN A 113 -4.39 -0.63 13.90
N SER A 114 -3.55 -1.48 13.31
CA SER A 114 -3.69 -2.94 13.35
C SER A 114 -2.95 -3.59 14.53
N GLY A 115 -2.30 -2.81 15.40
CA GLY A 115 -1.54 -3.31 16.55
C GLY A 115 -0.19 -3.95 16.20
N HIS A 116 0.26 -3.84 14.95
CA HIS A 116 1.56 -4.33 14.50
C HIS A 116 2.68 -3.33 14.78
N LYS A 117 3.91 -3.84 14.90
CA LYS A 117 5.11 -3.02 15.09
C LYS A 117 6.18 -3.42 14.09
N ALA A 118 6.79 -2.42 13.46
CA ALA A 118 7.95 -2.64 12.60
C ALA A 118 9.15 -3.10 13.44
N PRO A 119 9.96 -4.05 12.94
CA PRO A 119 11.21 -4.41 13.59
C PRO A 119 12.19 -3.22 13.54
N SER A 120 13.11 -3.18 14.50
CA SER A 120 14.18 -2.18 14.50
C SER A 120 15.05 -2.30 13.25
N TYR A 121 15.45 -1.16 12.68
CA TYR A 121 16.36 -1.10 11.53
C TYR A 121 17.76 -1.64 11.83
N SER A 122 18.16 -1.69 13.10
CA SER A 122 19.43 -2.27 13.55
C SER A 122 19.33 -3.75 13.92
N HIS A 123 18.13 -4.34 13.93
CA HIS A 123 17.95 -5.74 14.29
C HIS A 123 18.58 -6.65 13.23
N LYS A 124 19.35 -7.66 13.65
CA LYS A 124 20.04 -8.58 12.73
C LYS A 124 19.07 -9.33 11.82
N GLU A 125 17.95 -9.78 12.39
CA GLU A 125 16.91 -10.55 11.68
C GLU A 125 15.75 -9.68 11.15
N LYS A 126 15.97 -8.37 10.93
CA LYS A 126 14.90 -7.43 10.54
C LYS A 126 14.13 -7.85 9.28
N PHE A 127 14.78 -8.52 8.33
CA PHE A 127 14.12 -9.02 7.10
C PHE A 127 13.09 -10.10 7.43
N GLU A 128 13.51 -11.15 8.14
CA GLU A 128 12.62 -12.25 8.54
C GLU A 128 11.51 -11.79 9.48
N LEU A 129 11.81 -10.85 10.37
CA LEU A 129 10.79 -10.24 11.22
C LEU A 129 9.79 -9.42 10.40
N ALA A 130 10.22 -8.65 9.40
CA ALA A 130 9.29 -7.92 8.55
C ALA A 130 8.40 -8.85 7.72
N LYS A 131 8.95 -9.94 7.18
CA LYS A 131 8.17 -10.97 6.47
C LYS A 131 7.08 -11.55 7.38
N LYS A 132 7.42 -11.90 8.63
CA LYS A 132 6.46 -12.38 9.63
C LYS A 132 5.40 -11.33 9.99
N VAL A 133 5.80 -10.08 10.20
CA VAL A 133 4.86 -8.99 10.51
C VAL A 133 3.92 -8.74 9.34
N TYR A 134 4.41 -8.78 8.10
CA TYR A 134 3.55 -8.58 6.93
C TYR A 134 2.55 -9.73 6.75
N ALA A 135 2.98 -10.98 6.94
CA ALA A 135 2.06 -12.13 6.92
C ALA A 135 0.98 -12.03 8.02
N SER A 136 1.37 -11.57 9.22
CA SER A 136 0.42 -11.28 10.30
C SER A 136 -0.54 -10.14 9.94
N LEU A 137 -0.04 -9.11 9.24
CA LEU A 137 -0.87 -7.99 8.76
C LEU A 137 -1.88 -8.46 7.70
N GLU A 138 -1.48 -9.31 6.75
CA GLU A 138 -2.39 -9.90 5.77
C GLU A 138 -3.51 -10.69 6.46
N LYS A 139 -3.16 -11.52 7.46
CA LYS A 139 -4.14 -12.25 8.26
C LYS A 139 -5.09 -11.30 8.99
N TRP A 140 -4.54 -10.26 9.63
CA TRP A 140 -5.35 -9.26 10.32
C TRP A 140 -6.34 -8.58 9.38
N TYR A 141 -5.93 -8.21 8.16
CA TYR A 141 -6.85 -7.63 7.18
C TYR A 141 -7.95 -8.62 6.80
N SER A 142 -7.62 -9.90 6.57
CA SER A 142 -8.62 -10.92 6.24
C SER A 142 -9.68 -11.09 7.33
N GLU A 143 -9.30 -10.99 8.60
CA GLU A 143 -10.24 -11.06 9.72
C GLU A 143 -10.99 -9.73 9.92
N PHE A 144 -10.30 -8.60 9.73
CA PHE A 144 -10.88 -7.28 9.95
C PHE A 144 -11.96 -6.94 8.92
N VAL A 145 -11.76 -7.26 7.63
CA VAL A 145 -12.76 -6.99 6.59
C VAL A 145 -14.08 -7.70 6.87
N ASP A 146 -14.04 -8.90 7.46
CA ASP A 146 -15.23 -9.68 7.81
C ASP A 146 -15.86 -9.28 9.17
N SER A 147 -15.16 -8.44 9.95
CA SER A 147 -15.66 -7.96 11.23
C SER A 147 -16.72 -6.87 11.06
N ALA A 148 -17.54 -6.64 12.10
CA ALA A 148 -18.52 -5.56 12.10
C ALA A 148 -17.90 -4.18 11.84
N ASP A 149 -16.71 -3.91 12.39
CA ASP A 149 -15.97 -2.66 12.17
C ASP A 149 -15.49 -2.53 10.70
N GLY A 150 -15.00 -3.62 10.10
CA GLY A 150 -14.59 -3.64 8.70
C GLY A 150 -15.76 -3.43 7.75
N GLN A 151 -16.87 -4.13 7.99
CA GLN A 151 -18.11 -3.97 7.21
C GLN A 151 -18.66 -2.54 7.31
N ASN A 152 -18.58 -1.91 8.48
CA ASN A 152 -18.93 -0.49 8.63
C ASN A 152 -18.01 0.43 7.81
N CYS A 153 -16.70 0.15 7.77
CA CYS A 153 -15.75 0.90 6.94
C CYS A 153 -16.08 0.78 5.45
N ILE A 154 -16.36 -0.45 4.98
CA ILE A 154 -16.67 -0.75 3.59
C ILE A 154 -17.98 -0.10 3.16
N ALA A 155 -19.04 -0.27 3.95
CA ALA A 155 -20.35 0.31 3.65
C ALA A 155 -20.30 1.84 3.60
N GLU A 156 -19.59 2.48 4.53
CA GLU A 156 -19.47 3.94 4.54
C GLU A 156 -18.58 4.46 3.41
N PHE A 157 -17.53 3.71 3.02
CA PHE A 157 -16.74 4.00 1.83
C PHE A 157 -17.64 3.96 0.58
N ASP A 158 -18.36 2.87 0.37
CA ASP A 158 -19.22 2.67 -0.82
C ASP A 158 -20.36 3.69 -0.91
N ARG A 159 -20.87 4.16 0.25
CA ARG A 159 -21.87 5.23 0.32
C ARG A 159 -21.30 6.61 -0.03
N THR A 160 -20.04 6.87 0.30
CA THR A 160 -19.43 8.21 0.23
C THR A 160 -18.63 8.42 -1.05
N VAL A 161 -17.98 7.38 -1.55
CA VAL A 161 -17.04 7.44 -2.67
C VAL A 161 -17.77 7.04 -3.95
N VAL A 162 -18.18 8.05 -4.73
CA VAL A 162 -18.75 7.84 -6.06
C VAL A 162 -17.60 7.73 -7.07
N SER A 163 -17.37 6.52 -7.57
CA SER A 163 -16.32 6.22 -8.55
C SER A 163 -16.74 5.05 -9.43
N ASP A 164 -16.32 5.07 -10.69
CA ASP A 164 -16.43 3.93 -11.62
C ASP A 164 -15.28 2.92 -11.46
N PHE A 165 -14.32 3.21 -10.58
CA PHE A 165 -13.23 2.30 -10.25
C PHE A 165 -13.66 1.27 -9.20
N CYS A 166 -13.35 -0.01 -9.46
CA CYS A 166 -13.64 -1.10 -8.54
C CYS A 166 -12.53 -1.22 -7.47
N PHE A 167 -12.84 -0.83 -6.24
CA PHE A 167 -11.93 -0.99 -5.10
C PHE A 167 -12.11 -2.36 -4.44
N THR A 168 -11.01 -3.00 -4.04
CA THR A 168 -11.06 -4.15 -3.13
C THR A 168 -11.45 -3.69 -1.73
N ASP A 169 -12.06 -4.57 -0.95
CA ASP A 169 -12.44 -4.26 0.43
C ASP A 169 -11.23 -3.93 1.31
N VAL A 170 -10.11 -4.63 1.10
CA VAL A 170 -8.81 -4.30 1.71
C VAL A 170 -8.45 -2.85 1.42
N LYS A 171 -8.55 -2.39 0.17
CA LYS A 171 -8.17 -1.02 -0.20
C LYS A 171 -9.12 0.02 0.38
N LYS A 172 -10.42 -0.25 0.46
CA LYS A 172 -11.40 0.62 1.12
C LYS A 172 -11.03 0.85 2.59
N VAL A 173 -10.75 -0.24 3.32
CA VAL A 173 -10.29 -0.18 4.72
C VAL A 173 -8.94 0.54 4.82
N ASP A 174 -7.99 0.25 3.95
CA ASP A 174 -6.64 0.82 3.96
C ASP A 174 -6.64 2.35 3.84
N PHE A 175 -7.53 2.92 3.00
CA PHE A 175 -7.70 4.38 2.90
C PHE A 175 -8.14 5.02 4.21
N ILE A 176 -9.04 4.37 4.94
CA ILE A 176 -9.53 4.84 6.23
C ILE A 176 -8.40 4.74 7.26
N LEU A 177 -7.73 3.59 7.36
CA LEU A 177 -6.66 3.37 8.33
C LEU A 177 -5.46 4.31 8.12
N TRP A 178 -5.13 4.70 6.89
CA TRP A 178 -4.10 5.72 6.63
C TRP A 178 -4.45 7.11 7.16
N GLN A 179 -5.74 7.44 7.27
CA GLN A 179 -6.20 8.75 7.74
C GLN A 179 -6.63 8.75 9.20
N THR A 180 -6.72 7.56 9.82
CA THR A 180 -7.01 7.39 11.24
C THR A 180 -5.75 7.56 12.05
N ARG A 181 -5.68 8.65 12.82
CA ARG A 181 -4.59 8.93 13.76
C ARG A 181 -5.14 8.70 15.16
N LYS A 182 -4.53 7.78 15.90
CA LYS A 182 -4.83 7.52 17.31
C LYS A 182 -3.81 8.22 18.20
#